data_AF-A0A565AZZ3-F1
#
_entry.id   AF-A0A565AZZ3-F1
#
_cell.length_a   1.000
_cell.length_b   1.000
_cell.length_c   1.000
_cell.angle_alpha   90.00
_cell.angle_beta   90.00
_cell.angle_gamma   90.00
#
_symmetry.space_group_name_H-M   'P 1'
#
loop_
_entity.id
_entity.type
_entity.pdbx_description
1 polymer ?
#
loop_
_entity_poly.entity_id
_entity_poly.type
_entity_poly.pdbx_seq_one_letter_code
_entity_poly.pdbx_strand_id
1 'polypeptide(L)'
;MIVEPEQRVPDFIKGGVDIVSVHCEQSLSIYIAQSINLGAKAGVVLNRGTPLTAIEYALDVVDLVFIMSVNPGFGGQSLSKAKYRSTYFSLNERSKPWIEVDGGVTPKNSYKVELENSSEFHI
;
A
#
# COMPACT_ATOMS: atom_id res chain seq x y z
N MET A 1 -5.96 4.26 -10.18
CA MET A 1 -4.62 4.19 -10.80
C MET A 1 -4.53 5.26 -11.87
N ILE A 2 -3.48 6.07 -11.81
CA ILE A 2 -3.21 7.17 -12.74
C ILE A 2 -1.93 6.80 -13.51
N VAL A 3 -1.89 7.11 -14.80
CA VAL A 3 -0.67 7.01 -15.62
C VAL A 3 0.22 8.21 -15.27
N GLU A 4 1.53 7.98 -15.14
CA GLU A 4 2.51 9.03 -14.75
C GLU A 4 2.17 9.71 -13.41
N PRO A 5 2.04 8.92 -12.31
CA PRO A 5 1.60 9.43 -11.01
C PRO A 5 2.49 10.55 -10.47
N GLU A 6 3.79 10.54 -10.76
CA GLU A 6 4.75 11.57 -10.33
C GLU A 6 4.40 13.00 -10.79
N GLN A 7 3.61 13.14 -11.87
CA GLN A 7 3.15 14.44 -12.35
C GLN A 7 1.97 14.98 -11.52
N ARG A 8 1.27 14.11 -10.79
CA ARG A 8 0.03 14.44 -10.06
C ARG A 8 0.21 14.48 -8.55
N VAL A 9 1.26 13.86 -8.03
CA VAL A 9 1.58 13.85 -6.59
C VAL A 9 1.59 15.25 -5.98
N PRO A 10 2.25 16.28 -6.58
CA PRO A 10 2.23 17.62 -6.02
C PRO A 10 0.83 18.24 -5.95
N ASP A 11 -0.03 17.96 -6.94
CA ASP A 11 -1.41 18.46 -6.97
C ASP A 11 -2.24 17.87 -5.82
N PHE A 12 -2.09 16.56 -5.54
CA PHE A 12 -2.78 15.92 -4.42
C PHE A 12 -2.30 16.45 -3.07
N ILE A 13 -0.99 16.60 -2.88
CA ILE A 13 -0.41 17.12 -1.63
C ILE A 13 -0.86 18.58 -1.40
N LYS A 14 -0.83 19.41 -2.45
CA LYS A 14 -1.36 20.79 -2.38
C LYS A 14 -2.86 20.82 -2.07
N GLY A 15 -3.59 19.79 -2.47
CA GLY A 15 -5.00 19.57 -2.12
C GLY A 15 -5.24 19.24 -0.64
N GLY A 16 -4.18 19.04 0.16
CA GLY A 16 -4.25 18.85 1.60
C GLY A 16 -4.40 17.40 2.04
N VAL A 17 -3.97 16.42 1.22
CA VAL A 17 -3.96 15.01 1.63
C VAL A 17 -2.78 14.71 2.57
N ASP A 18 -3.01 13.91 3.60
CA ASP A 18 -1.98 13.52 4.56
C ASP A 18 -1.02 12.45 4.02
N ILE A 19 -1.57 11.54 3.20
CA ILE A 19 -0.85 10.42 2.59
C ILE A 19 -1.21 10.36 1.11
N VAL A 20 -0.21 10.26 0.25
CA VAL A 20 -0.40 9.86 -1.16
C VAL A 20 0.14 8.45 -1.28
N SER A 21 -0.51 7.57 -2.05
CA SER A 21 0.00 6.22 -2.31
C SER A 21 0.17 5.98 -3.80
N VAL A 22 1.31 5.40 -4.20
CA VAL A 22 1.59 5.07 -5.60
C VAL A 22 1.92 3.59 -5.75
N HIS A 23 1.42 3.01 -6.84
CA HIS A 23 1.76 1.64 -7.24
C HIS A 23 3.25 1.51 -7.55
N CYS A 24 3.92 0.57 -6.89
CA CYS A 24 5.35 0.34 -7.03
C CYS A 24 5.79 -0.08 -8.44
N GLU A 25 4.84 -0.55 -9.25
CA GLU A 25 5.06 -0.91 -10.66
C GLU A 25 5.19 0.33 -11.56
N GLN A 26 5.09 1.54 -10.99
CA GLN A 26 5.34 2.82 -11.64
C GLN A 26 6.54 3.52 -10.97
N SER A 27 6.63 4.85 -11.11
CA SER A 27 7.74 5.72 -10.69
C SER A 27 7.95 5.86 -9.17
N LEU A 28 8.13 4.74 -8.45
CA LEU A 28 8.15 4.69 -6.97
C LEU A 28 9.21 5.59 -6.33
N SER A 29 10.45 5.57 -6.82
CA SER A 29 11.55 6.33 -6.23
C SER A 29 11.35 7.85 -6.33
N ILE A 30 10.89 8.34 -7.49
CA ILE A 30 10.59 9.75 -7.73
C ILE A 30 9.49 10.21 -6.80
N TYR A 31 8.43 9.42 -6.70
CA TYR A 31 7.27 9.70 -5.85
C TYR A 31 7.63 9.78 -4.35
N ILE A 32 8.45 8.86 -3.84
CA ILE A 32 8.88 8.87 -2.42
C ILE A 32 9.63 10.17 -2.12
N ALA A 33 10.58 10.54 -2.98
CA ALA A 33 11.34 11.77 -2.82
C ALA A 33 10.43 13.02 -2.85
N GLN A 34 9.45 13.06 -3.77
CA GLN A 34 8.48 14.16 -3.83
C GLN A 34 7.64 14.26 -2.56
N SER A 35 7.11 13.14 -2.07
CA SER A 35 6.22 13.12 -0.88
C SER A 35 6.94 13.62 0.36
N ILE A 36 8.15 13.11 0.60
CA ILE A 36 9.01 13.54 1.73
C ILE A 36 9.34 15.04 1.63
N ASN A 37 9.77 15.51 0.46
CA ASN A 37 10.13 16.92 0.26
C ASN A 37 8.96 17.89 0.44
N LEU A 38 7.74 17.44 0.09
CA LEU A 38 6.52 18.24 0.21
C LEU A 38 5.81 18.06 1.56
N GLY A 39 6.37 17.26 2.48
CA GLY A 39 5.87 17.08 3.84
C GLY A 39 4.66 16.15 3.97
N ALA A 40 4.38 15.32 2.96
CA ALA A 40 3.33 14.31 3.02
C ALA A 40 3.91 12.93 3.34
N LYS A 41 3.10 12.06 3.96
CA LYS A 41 3.47 10.66 4.19
C LYS A 41 3.52 9.88 2.89
N ALA A 42 4.46 8.94 2.80
CA ALA A 42 4.67 8.14 1.61
C ALA A 42 4.03 6.74 1.73
N GLY A 43 2.98 6.46 0.97
CA GLY A 43 2.41 5.13 0.79
C GLY A 43 2.83 4.43 -0.51
N VAL A 44 3.00 3.11 -0.45
CA VAL A 44 3.30 2.28 -1.62
C VAL A 44 2.25 1.18 -1.80
N VAL A 45 1.77 0.99 -3.02
CA VAL A 45 0.79 -0.05 -3.38
C VAL A 45 1.47 -1.15 -4.18
N LEU A 46 1.23 -2.41 -3.82
CA LEU A 46 1.61 -3.57 -4.62
C LEU A 46 0.36 -4.19 -5.25
N ASN A 47 0.39 -4.39 -6.57
CA ASN A 47 -0.57 -5.29 -7.20
C ASN A 47 -0.38 -6.71 -6.66
N ARG A 48 -1.44 -7.51 -6.72
CA ARG A 48 -1.42 -8.92 -6.34
C ARG A 48 -0.26 -9.70 -6.99
N GLY A 49 0.09 -9.38 -8.23
CA GLY A 49 1.19 -10.04 -8.95
C GLY A 49 2.60 -9.68 -8.46
N THR A 50 2.75 -8.55 -7.79
CA THR A 50 4.07 -7.93 -7.54
C THR A 50 4.72 -8.46 -6.26
N PRO A 51 6.00 -8.87 -6.29
CA PRO A 51 6.67 -9.42 -5.11
C PRO A 51 7.06 -8.30 -4.13
N LEU A 52 7.16 -8.64 -2.83
CA LEU A 52 7.58 -7.67 -1.80
C LEU A 52 8.98 -7.10 -2.03
N THR A 53 9.86 -7.89 -2.64
CA THR A 53 11.22 -7.48 -3.03
C THR A 53 11.24 -6.25 -3.94
N ALA A 54 10.14 -5.94 -4.64
CA ALA A 54 10.02 -4.74 -5.46
C ALA A 54 10.08 -3.44 -4.64
N ILE A 55 9.82 -3.50 -3.33
CA ILE A 55 9.78 -2.32 -2.45
C ILE A 55 10.76 -2.41 -1.28
N GLU A 56 11.59 -3.46 -1.19
CA GLU A 56 12.49 -3.67 -0.04
C GLU A 56 13.39 -2.47 0.24
N TYR A 57 13.88 -1.80 -0.80
CA TYR A 57 14.75 -0.62 -0.68
C TYR A 57 14.04 0.62 -0.12
N ALA A 58 12.71 0.63 -0.10
CA ALA A 58 11.88 1.76 0.30
C ALA A 58 11.26 1.57 1.69
N LEU A 59 11.33 0.37 2.28
CA LEU A 59 10.61 0.03 3.52
C LEU A 59 10.96 0.91 4.72
N ASP A 60 12.16 1.49 4.75
CA ASP A 60 12.62 2.35 5.85
C ASP A 60 12.09 3.78 5.78
N VAL A 61 11.56 4.19 4.62
CA VAL A 61 11.16 5.60 4.35
C VAL A 61 9.70 5.75 3.95
N VAL A 62 8.99 4.65 3.69
CA VAL A 62 7.54 4.66 3.49
C VAL A 62 6.82 4.59 4.83
N ASP A 63 5.69 5.27 4.92
CA ASP A 63 4.79 5.25 6.08
C ASP A 63 3.73 4.14 5.97
N LEU A 64 3.38 3.74 4.74
CA LEU A 64 2.24 2.86 4.47
C LEU A 64 2.54 1.89 3.33
N VAL A 65 2.18 0.62 3.51
CA VAL A 65 2.24 -0.41 2.47
C VAL A 65 0.84 -0.98 2.23
N PHE A 66 0.32 -0.77 1.02
CA PHE A 66 -0.93 -1.34 0.51
C PHE A 66 -0.67 -2.61 -0.27
N ILE A 67 -1.40 -3.67 0.07
CA ILE A 67 -1.34 -4.93 -0.64
C ILE A 67 -2.69 -5.18 -1.32
N MET A 68 -2.72 -5.12 -2.65
CA MET A 68 -3.94 -5.43 -3.40
C MET A 68 -4.24 -6.93 -3.31
N SER A 69 -5.42 -7.27 -2.80
CA SER A 69 -5.92 -8.64 -2.75
C SER A 69 -6.66 -9.07 -4.02
N VAL A 70 -7.00 -8.10 -4.87
CA VAL A 70 -7.68 -8.29 -6.17
C VAL A 70 -6.91 -7.59 -7.28
N ASN A 71 -7.31 -7.77 -8.54
CA ASN A 71 -6.74 -6.97 -9.62
C ASN A 71 -7.35 -5.56 -9.56
N PRO A 72 -6.55 -4.51 -9.73
CA PRO A 72 -7.08 -3.15 -9.65
C PRO A 72 -7.98 -2.84 -10.86
N GLY A 73 -8.93 -1.92 -10.68
CA GLY A 73 -9.75 -1.38 -11.77
C GLY A 73 -11.26 -1.45 -11.56
N PHE A 74 -11.79 -2.50 -10.94
CA PHE A 74 -13.23 -2.64 -10.71
C PHE A 74 -13.58 -3.35 -9.40
N GLY A 75 -14.69 -2.91 -8.79
CA GLY A 75 -15.24 -3.49 -7.56
C GLY A 75 -15.95 -4.83 -7.78
N GLY A 76 -16.35 -5.49 -6.69
CA GLY A 76 -17.09 -6.77 -6.70
C GLY A 76 -16.23 -8.03 -6.84
N GLN A 77 -14.91 -7.88 -6.96
CA GLN A 77 -13.99 -9.01 -6.90
C GLN A 77 -13.87 -9.57 -5.48
N SER A 78 -13.75 -10.89 -5.36
CA SER A 78 -13.63 -11.58 -4.07
C SER A 78 -12.21 -11.52 -3.51
N LEU A 79 -12.09 -11.38 -2.18
CA LEU A 79 -10.83 -11.47 -1.43
C LEU A 79 -10.03 -12.73 -1.80
N SER A 80 -8.81 -12.57 -2.32
CA SER A 80 -7.90 -13.67 -2.64
C SER A 80 -6.87 -13.88 -1.53
N LYS A 81 -6.91 -15.04 -0.85
CA LYS A 81 -6.12 -15.36 0.35
C LYS A 81 -4.60 -15.45 0.19
N ALA A 82 -4.09 -15.71 -1.03
CA ALA A 82 -2.83 -16.42 -1.17
C ALA A 82 -1.53 -15.62 -0.91
N LYS A 83 -1.53 -14.28 -1.00
CA LYS A 83 -0.27 -13.52 -1.03
C LYS A 83 -0.13 -12.40 0.00
N TYR A 84 -1.22 -11.76 0.40
CA TYR A 84 -1.12 -10.68 1.41
C TYR A 84 -0.63 -11.19 2.77
N ARG A 85 -0.94 -12.43 3.13
CA ARG A 85 -0.56 -13.01 4.43
C ARG A 85 0.94 -13.22 4.58
N SER A 86 1.62 -13.76 3.57
CA SER A 86 3.08 -13.95 3.64
C SER A 86 3.82 -12.61 3.61
N THR A 87 3.40 -11.68 2.74
CA THR A 87 3.94 -10.32 2.69
C THR A 87 3.77 -9.60 4.03
N TYR A 88 2.59 -9.72 4.65
CA TYR A 88 2.33 -9.14 5.97
C TYR A 88 3.30 -9.67 7.03
N PHE A 89 3.48 -11.00 7.15
CA PHE A 89 4.39 -11.57 8.14
C PHE A 89 5.84 -11.11 7.91
N SER A 90 6.30 -11.10 6.66
CA SER A 90 7.65 -10.62 6.33
C SER A 90 7.86 -9.14 6.64
N LEU A 91 6.81 -8.32 6.56
CA LEU A 91 6.87 -6.92 6.93
C LEU A 91 6.80 -6.74 8.44
N ASN A 92 5.90 -7.43 9.15
CA ASN A 92 5.68 -7.28 10.58
C ASN A 92 6.92 -7.63 11.42
N GLU A 93 7.74 -8.58 10.96
CA GLU A 93 9.04 -8.89 11.59
C GLU A 93 10.09 -7.77 11.42
N ARG A 94 9.83 -6.81 10.52
CA ARG A 94 10.72 -5.70 10.17
C ARG A 94 10.18 -4.31 10.57
N SER A 95 8.86 -4.12 10.78
CA SER A 95 8.21 -2.89 10.29
C SER A 95 7.98 -1.74 11.28
N LYS A 96 8.43 -0.57 10.81
CA LYS A 96 7.94 0.80 11.09
C LYS A 96 6.68 1.26 10.31
N PRO A 97 6.37 0.81 9.06
CA PRO A 97 5.17 1.30 8.33
C PRO A 97 3.86 0.60 8.71
N TRP A 98 2.75 1.28 8.47
CA TRP A 98 1.41 0.69 8.48
C TRP A 98 1.21 -0.26 7.29
N ILE A 99 0.41 -1.31 7.49
CA ILE A 99 0.10 -2.29 6.45
C ILE A 99 -1.42 -2.34 6.27
N GLU A 100 -1.88 -2.20 5.02
CA GLU A 100 -3.30 -2.25 4.66
C GLU A 100 -3.52 -3.23 3.49
N VAL A 101 -4.70 -3.84 3.45
CA VAL A 101 -5.13 -4.77 2.40
C VAL A 101 -6.34 -4.19 1.68
N ASP A 102 -6.19 -3.90 0.40
CA ASP A 102 -7.25 -3.34 -0.43
C ASP A 102 -7.83 -4.39 -1.41
N GLY A 103 -9.15 -4.39 -1.55
CA GLY A 103 -9.89 -5.20 -2.50
C GLY A 103 -10.63 -6.38 -1.89
N GLY A 104 -11.91 -6.54 -2.24
CA GLY A 104 -12.72 -7.71 -1.89
C GLY A 104 -13.00 -7.94 -0.40
N VAL A 105 -12.61 -6.98 0.45
CA VAL A 105 -12.89 -6.97 1.89
C VAL A 105 -14.33 -6.52 2.13
N THR A 106 -15.03 -7.24 3.01
CA THR A 106 -16.43 -7.03 3.39
C THR A 106 -16.60 -7.36 4.87
N PRO A 107 -17.68 -6.92 5.54
CA PRO A 107 -17.95 -7.32 6.93
C PRO A 107 -18.03 -8.84 7.14
N LYS A 108 -18.31 -9.62 6.09
CA LYS A 108 -18.39 -11.08 6.14
C LYS A 108 -17.04 -11.78 6.01
N ASN A 109 -15.96 -11.06 5.70
CA ASN A 109 -14.65 -11.67 5.46
C ASN A 109 -13.47 -10.85 5.99
N SER A 110 -13.69 -9.67 6.59
CA SER A 110 -12.65 -8.80 7.16
C SER A 110 -11.79 -9.51 8.21
N TYR A 111 -12.38 -10.39 9.01
CA TYR A 111 -11.67 -11.26 9.95
C TYR A 111 -10.60 -12.17 9.31
N LYS A 112 -10.59 -12.33 7.98
CA LYS A 112 -9.55 -13.08 7.25
C LYS A 112 -8.33 -12.24 6.90
N VAL A 113 -8.45 -10.92 7.01
CA VAL A 113 -7.36 -9.94 6.89
C VAL A 113 -6.74 -9.70 8.26
N GLU A 114 -7.56 -9.73 9.31
CA GLU A 114 -7.10 -9.73 10.70
C GLU A 114 -6.24 -10.97 10.96
N LEU A 115 -4.93 -10.75 11.12
CA LEU A 115 -3.98 -11.77 11.51
C LEU A 115 -3.70 -11.62 13.00
N GLU A 116 -3.75 -12.74 13.71
CA GLU A 116 -3.44 -12.85 15.14
C GLU A 116 -2.18 -12.02 15.49
N ASN A 117 -2.33 -11.04 16.39
CA ASN A 117 -1.32 -10.13 16.94
C ASN A 117 -0.94 -8.87 16.15
N SER A 118 -1.87 -7.94 15.95
CA SER A 118 -1.50 -6.54 15.71
C SER A 118 -2.49 -5.60 16.36
N SER A 119 -2.02 -4.87 17.37
CA SER A 119 -2.77 -3.89 18.15
C SER A 119 -3.09 -2.59 17.39
N GLU A 120 -2.75 -2.50 16.11
CA GLU A 120 -2.95 -1.32 15.26
C GLU A 120 -3.29 -1.77 13.83
N PHE A 121 -4.54 -2.17 13.59
CA PHE A 121 -5.07 -2.36 12.23
C PHE A 121 -6.13 -1.29 11.97
N HIS A 122 -5.93 -0.51 10.91
CA HIS A 122 -6.93 0.37 10.37
C HIS A 122 -7.55 -0.33 9.15
N ILE A 123 -8.88 -0.51 9.18
CA ILE A 123 -9.71 -0.98 8.05
C ILE A 123 -10.43 0.23 7.47
#